data_AF-A0A6S6UKN2-F1
#
_entry.id   AF-A0A6S6UKN2-F1
#
_cell.length_a   1.000
_cell.length_b   1.000
_cell.length_c   1.000
_cell.angle_alpha   90.00
_cell.angle_beta   90.00
_cell.angle_gamma   90.00
#
_symmetry.space_group_name_H-M   'P 1'
#
loop_
_entity.id
_entity.type
_entity.pdbx_description
1 polymer ?
#
loop_
_entity_poly.entity_id
_entity_poly.type
_entity_poly.pdbx_seq_one_letter_code
_entity_poly.pdbx_strand_id
1 'polypeptide(L)'
;MPAHLHTTNLYKFDDVVSALQKSIRRCDVPQALFWAGELNQGFKHILYSRLWTIIAEDIGLAAPFLALEIFPLYEEWTKVHATKPVLARALTIRLVYALAQAPKNRIVDNLLLYNYFQPKPTGDWTRSDLNKDWQEKIQHLFSVNLFEQAEEKEVEVVPALVQLVASLEQGDAVNAYYFCNIINLSTEETKRLPWLLQYLGLHKPLKIDSKWSKKMAIFSWYVLFEMAKEEVELTALLKILFQLYLGKVGAPNLMLAFGVLLFCNRQRLSYQKTLIPSLEEIPLAFRALYDNKGTDILERRQFSIPDYAIDKHTDRGKKTKYAPHNIADLHTEAQKKRISTYKWTAEEIAKSHGDYKPFADFVQSGQHSRMSHFFKEGALLKNIPSNWQGEDPYVKGVERYFLSLEKKYDYKACSGFFIFEKMRPIWIQQQHLWK
;
A
#
# COMPACT_ATOMS: atom_id res chain seq x y z
N MET A 1 -5.09 3.76 13.33
CA MET A 1 -6.56 3.66 13.17
C MET A 1 -7.15 3.29 14.53
N PRO A 2 -8.34 3.77 14.91
CA PRO A 2 -8.88 3.44 16.22
C PRO A 2 -9.22 1.94 16.25
N ALA A 3 -8.59 1.22 17.17
CA ALA A 3 -8.75 -0.21 17.47
C ALA A 3 -10.19 -0.63 17.81
N HIS A 4 -11.05 0.34 18.13
CA HIS A 4 -12.38 0.13 18.73
C HIS A 4 -13.53 0.38 17.76
N LEU A 5 -13.28 0.45 16.45
CA LEU A 5 -14.35 0.65 15.46
C LEU A 5 -14.96 -0.67 15.00
N HIS A 6 -16.26 -0.64 14.73
CA HIS A 6 -16.99 -1.76 14.14
C HIS A 6 -17.77 -1.35 12.89
N THR A 7 -17.91 -2.31 11.97
CA THR A 7 -18.80 -2.19 10.81
C THR A 7 -20.26 -2.09 11.23
N THR A 8 -21.15 -1.81 10.28
CA THR A 8 -22.61 -1.83 10.52
C THR A 8 -23.05 -3.16 11.11
N ASN A 9 -22.50 -4.27 10.62
CA ASN A 9 -22.82 -5.61 11.10
C ASN A 9 -21.93 -6.06 12.26
N LEU A 10 -21.35 -5.12 13.01
CA LEU A 10 -20.58 -5.38 14.23
C LEU A 10 -19.37 -6.28 14.01
N TYR A 11 -18.71 -6.22 12.85
CA TYR A 11 -17.36 -6.79 12.72
C TYR A 11 -16.31 -5.79 13.16
N LYS A 12 -15.24 -6.26 13.80
CA LYS A 12 -14.07 -5.45 14.15
C LYS A 12 -13.45 -4.89 12.88
N PHE A 13 -13.31 -3.59 12.84
CA PHE A 13 -12.94 -2.86 11.65
C PHE A 13 -11.55 -3.26 11.10
N ASP A 14 -10.55 -3.40 11.96
CA ASP A 14 -9.19 -3.76 11.58
C ASP A 14 -9.08 -5.18 11.01
N ASP A 15 -9.81 -6.12 11.60
CA ASP A 15 -9.96 -7.48 11.11
C ASP A 15 -10.65 -7.52 9.74
N VAL A 16 -11.69 -6.71 9.52
CA VAL A 16 -12.35 -6.61 8.20
C VAL A 16 -11.43 -6.04 7.13
N VAL A 17 -10.67 -4.98 7.45
CA VAL A 17 -9.67 -4.41 6.52
C VAL A 17 -8.61 -5.45 6.17
N SER A 18 -8.14 -6.21 7.16
CA SER A 18 -7.19 -7.31 6.98
C SER A 18 -7.76 -8.45 6.14
N ALA A 19 -9.01 -8.84 6.40
CA ALA A 19 -9.73 -9.90 5.69
C ALA A 19 -9.95 -9.53 4.22
N LEU A 20 -10.39 -8.30 3.93
CA LEU A 20 -10.52 -7.81 2.55
C LEU A 20 -9.19 -7.95 1.78
N GLN A 21 -8.10 -7.40 2.33
CA GLN A 21 -6.81 -7.40 1.65
C GLN A 21 -6.31 -8.80 1.35
N LYS A 22 -6.33 -9.67 2.36
CA LYS A 22 -5.82 -11.03 2.21
C LYS A 22 -6.72 -11.90 1.34
N SER A 23 -8.02 -11.65 1.32
CA SER A 23 -8.95 -12.34 0.40
C SER A 23 -8.65 -11.96 -1.05
N ILE A 24 -8.42 -10.67 -1.34
CA ILE A 24 -7.99 -10.24 -2.68
C ILE A 24 -6.63 -10.85 -3.04
N ARG A 25 -5.62 -10.76 -2.17
CA ARG A 25 -4.29 -11.40 -2.34
C ARG A 25 -4.36 -12.89 -2.67
N ARG A 26 -5.38 -13.58 -2.13
CA ARG A 26 -5.63 -15.02 -2.31
C ARG A 26 -6.60 -15.34 -3.44
N CYS A 27 -7.06 -14.34 -4.19
CA CYS A 27 -8.07 -14.52 -5.24
C CYS A 27 -9.37 -15.15 -4.73
N ASP A 28 -9.72 -14.93 -3.46
CA ASP A 28 -10.97 -15.38 -2.85
C ASP A 28 -12.06 -14.30 -3.10
N VAL A 29 -12.71 -14.41 -4.26
CA VAL A 29 -13.75 -13.47 -4.70
C VAL A 29 -14.93 -13.40 -3.73
N PRO A 30 -15.52 -14.52 -3.25
CA PRO A 30 -16.61 -14.47 -2.28
C PRO A 30 -16.27 -13.66 -1.03
N GLN A 31 -15.13 -13.96 -0.39
CA GLN A 31 -14.70 -13.24 0.81
C GLN A 31 -14.39 -11.77 0.49
N ALA A 32 -13.67 -11.50 -0.59
CA ALA A 32 -13.30 -10.14 -0.98
C ALA A 32 -14.53 -9.24 -1.17
N LEU A 33 -15.58 -9.73 -1.85
CA LEU A 33 -16.80 -8.96 -2.07
C LEU A 33 -17.62 -8.76 -0.79
N PHE A 34 -17.70 -9.77 0.08
CA PHE A 34 -18.36 -9.63 1.38
C PHE A 34 -17.68 -8.56 2.25
N TRP A 35 -16.36 -8.65 2.45
CA TRP A 35 -15.62 -7.68 3.28
C TRP A 35 -15.58 -6.28 2.66
N ALA A 36 -15.60 -6.16 1.34
CA ALA A 36 -15.77 -4.88 0.67
C ALA A 36 -17.16 -4.26 0.93
N GLY A 37 -18.22 -5.09 0.91
CA GLY A 37 -19.58 -4.68 1.28
C GLY A 37 -19.64 -4.14 2.70
N GLU A 38 -19.01 -4.84 3.65
CA GLU A 38 -18.90 -4.41 5.06
C GLU A 38 -18.24 -3.03 5.21
N LEU A 39 -17.13 -2.78 4.50
CA LEU A 39 -16.45 -1.47 4.55
C LEU A 39 -17.20 -0.38 3.78
N ASN A 40 -17.92 -0.72 2.72
CA ASN A 40 -18.68 0.27 1.96
C ASN A 40 -19.80 0.91 2.80
N GLN A 41 -20.26 0.23 3.85
CA GLN A 41 -21.24 0.73 4.82
C GLN A 41 -20.57 1.59 5.91
N GLY A 42 -20.05 2.76 5.51
CA GLY A 42 -19.55 3.78 6.45
C GLY A 42 -18.03 4.00 6.42
N PHE A 43 -17.27 3.12 5.77
CA PHE A 43 -15.81 3.20 5.65
C PHE A 43 -15.32 3.25 4.20
N LYS A 44 -16.12 3.83 3.30
CA LYS A 44 -15.85 3.94 1.85
C LYS A 44 -14.44 4.46 1.53
N HIS A 45 -14.00 5.52 2.20
CA HIS A 45 -12.67 6.10 1.98
C HIS A 45 -11.53 5.12 2.36
N ILE A 46 -11.73 4.32 3.42
CA ILE A 46 -10.78 3.27 3.82
C ILE A 46 -10.78 2.14 2.80
N LEU A 47 -11.96 1.71 2.34
CA LEU A 47 -12.09 0.69 1.30
C LEU A 47 -11.23 1.06 0.08
N TYR A 48 -11.46 2.24 -0.50
CA TYR A 48 -10.72 2.66 -1.69
C TYR A 48 -9.23 2.88 -1.44
N SER A 49 -8.85 3.46 -0.29
CA SER A 49 -7.45 3.54 0.08
C SER A 49 -6.80 2.15 0.17
N ARG A 50 -7.50 1.16 0.73
CA ARG A 50 -7.02 -0.21 0.79
C ARG A 50 -6.94 -0.87 -0.59
N LEU A 51 -7.94 -0.68 -1.46
CA LEU A 51 -7.90 -1.23 -2.83
C LEU A 51 -6.71 -0.71 -3.62
N TRP A 52 -6.40 0.60 -3.53
CA TRP A 52 -5.21 1.17 -4.17
C TRP A 52 -3.90 0.70 -3.53
N THR A 53 -3.89 0.48 -2.22
CA THR A 53 -2.75 -0.19 -1.56
C THR A 53 -2.52 -1.58 -2.14
N ILE A 54 -3.57 -2.39 -2.29
CA ILE A 54 -3.50 -3.75 -2.86
C ILE A 54 -3.01 -3.75 -4.30
N ILE A 55 -3.45 -2.79 -5.12
CA ILE A 55 -2.98 -2.65 -6.52
C ILE A 55 -1.46 -2.55 -6.58
N ALA A 56 -0.84 -1.75 -5.71
CA ALA A 56 0.60 -1.64 -5.66
C ALA A 56 1.27 -2.79 -4.88
N GLU A 57 0.69 -3.24 -3.76
CA GLU A 57 1.30 -4.17 -2.81
C GLU A 57 1.24 -5.63 -3.26
N ASP A 58 0.10 -6.03 -3.85
CA ASP A 58 -0.29 -7.43 -4.05
C ASP A 58 -0.48 -7.81 -5.51
N ILE A 59 -0.55 -6.82 -6.41
CA ILE A 59 -0.70 -7.01 -7.86
C ILE A 59 0.55 -6.49 -8.58
N GLY A 60 0.96 -5.25 -8.34
CA GLY A 60 2.24 -4.68 -8.75
C GLY A 60 2.60 -4.96 -10.21
N LEU A 61 3.81 -5.45 -10.45
CA LEU A 61 4.32 -5.76 -11.79
C LEU A 61 3.70 -7.03 -12.42
N ALA A 62 2.85 -7.77 -11.70
CA ALA A 62 2.14 -8.91 -12.28
C ALA A 62 1.00 -8.46 -13.23
N ALA A 63 0.37 -7.31 -12.96
CA ALA A 63 -0.55 -6.64 -13.87
C ALA A 63 -0.34 -5.11 -13.80
N PRO A 64 0.78 -4.61 -14.32
CA PRO A 64 1.25 -3.23 -14.10
C PRO A 64 0.25 -2.18 -14.57
N PHE A 65 -0.42 -2.44 -15.69
CA PHE A 65 -1.36 -1.52 -16.32
C PHE A 65 -2.81 -1.66 -15.82
N LEU A 66 -3.10 -2.57 -14.88
CA LEU A 66 -4.45 -2.70 -14.33
C LEU A 66 -4.96 -1.40 -13.69
N ALA A 67 -4.05 -0.59 -13.15
CA ALA A 67 -4.37 0.73 -12.63
C ALA A 67 -4.91 1.69 -13.71
N LEU A 68 -4.45 1.60 -14.97
CA LEU A 68 -4.99 2.39 -16.08
C LEU A 68 -6.47 2.06 -16.32
N GLU A 69 -6.85 0.79 -16.24
CA GLU A 69 -8.23 0.34 -16.50
C GLU A 69 -9.17 0.62 -15.32
N ILE A 70 -8.65 0.55 -14.10
CA ILE A 70 -9.45 0.70 -12.88
C ILE A 70 -9.62 2.18 -12.47
N PHE A 71 -8.65 3.04 -12.79
CA PHE A 71 -8.71 4.44 -12.40
C PHE A 71 -9.94 5.19 -12.91
N PRO A 72 -10.39 5.03 -14.17
CA PRO A 72 -11.64 5.65 -14.64
C PRO A 72 -12.87 5.26 -13.82
N LEU A 73 -12.96 4.00 -13.38
CA LEU A 73 -14.06 3.54 -12.51
C LEU A 73 -13.98 4.19 -11.13
N TYR A 74 -12.76 4.39 -10.60
CA TYR A 74 -12.56 5.12 -9.35
C TYR A 74 -12.94 6.59 -9.49
N GLU A 75 -12.50 7.27 -10.56
CA GLU A 75 -12.88 8.67 -10.81
C GLU A 75 -14.39 8.83 -10.95
N GLU A 76 -15.06 7.95 -11.69
CA GLU A 76 -16.51 7.94 -11.78
C GLU A 76 -17.14 7.75 -10.40
N TRP A 77 -16.64 6.79 -9.62
CA TRP A 77 -17.10 6.57 -8.25
C TRP A 77 -16.97 7.84 -7.39
N THR A 78 -15.83 8.55 -7.45
CA THR A 78 -15.65 9.78 -6.66
C THR A 78 -16.70 10.85 -6.99
N LYS A 79 -17.19 10.89 -8.24
CA LYS A 79 -18.22 11.84 -8.71
C LYS A 79 -19.64 11.41 -8.29
N VAL A 80 -19.91 10.11 -8.22
CA VAL A 80 -21.29 9.60 -8.11
C VAL A 80 -21.64 8.94 -6.79
N HIS A 81 -20.68 8.63 -5.91
CA HIS A 81 -20.92 7.86 -4.69
C HIS A 81 -21.92 8.46 -3.69
N ALA A 82 -22.15 9.78 -3.76
CA ALA A 82 -23.14 10.48 -2.95
C ALA A 82 -24.52 10.62 -3.63
N THR A 83 -24.58 10.61 -4.96
CA THR A 83 -25.79 10.97 -5.73
C THR A 83 -26.40 9.82 -6.53
N LYS A 84 -25.59 8.83 -6.94
CA LYS A 84 -26.02 7.65 -7.69
C LYS A 84 -25.53 6.37 -6.99
N PRO A 85 -26.14 5.98 -5.85
CA PRO A 85 -25.66 4.86 -5.03
C PRO A 85 -25.66 3.51 -5.77
N VAL A 86 -26.60 3.27 -6.69
CA VAL A 86 -26.65 2.06 -7.51
C VAL A 86 -25.44 1.93 -8.43
N LEU A 87 -25.07 3.03 -9.11
CA LEU A 87 -23.90 3.07 -9.97
C LEU A 87 -22.60 2.96 -9.14
N ALA A 88 -22.51 3.69 -8.04
CA ALA A 88 -21.36 3.61 -7.14
C ALA A 88 -21.11 2.19 -6.62
N ARG A 89 -22.18 1.49 -6.23
CA ARG A 89 -22.16 0.07 -5.88
C ARG A 89 -21.62 -0.79 -7.02
N ALA A 90 -22.15 -0.60 -8.24
CA ALA A 90 -21.73 -1.37 -9.40
C ALA A 90 -20.23 -1.21 -9.68
N LEU A 91 -19.73 0.04 -9.60
CA LEU A 91 -18.31 0.35 -9.75
C LEU A 91 -17.46 -0.37 -8.70
N THR A 92 -17.82 -0.31 -7.41
CA THR A 92 -17.08 -1.00 -6.34
C THR A 92 -17.00 -2.51 -6.57
N ILE A 93 -18.11 -3.16 -6.92
CA ILE A 93 -18.15 -4.60 -7.18
C ILE A 93 -17.20 -4.97 -8.31
N ARG A 94 -17.23 -4.22 -9.42
CA ARG A 94 -16.35 -4.43 -10.58
C ARG A 94 -14.88 -4.27 -10.21
N LEU A 95 -14.54 -3.22 -9.46
CA LEU A 95 -13.19 -2.99 -8.93
C LEU A 95 -12.71 -4.20 -8.11
N VAL A 96 -13.44 -4.58 -7.07
CA VAL A 96 -13.04 -5.66 -6.14
C VAL A 96 -12.91 -7.00 -6.87
N TYR A 97 -13.85 -7.30 -7.76
CA TYR A 97 -13.81 -8.51 -8.57
C TYR A 97 -12.56 -8.56 -9.46
N ALA A 98 -12.26 -7.48 -10.18
CA ALA A 98 -11.08 -7.39 -11.03
C ALA A 98 -9.77 -7.58 -10.24
N LEU A 99 -9.66 -6.93 -9.08
CA LEU A 99 -8.47 -7.08 -8.22
C LEU A 99 -8.31 -8.51 -7.69
N ALA A 100 -9.41 -9.16 -7.29
CA ALA A 100 -9.37 -10.54 -6.83
C ALA A 100 -8.94 -11.50 -7.95
N GLN A 101 -9.34 -11.26 -9.21
CA GLN A 101 -8.94 -12.09 -10.36
C GLN A 101 -7.54 -11.80 -10.90
N ALA A 102 -7.00 -10.61 -10.64
CA ALA A 102 -5.71 -10.20 -11.18
C ALA A 102 -4.57 -11.18 -10.81
N PRO A 103 -3.53 -11.30 -11.66
CA PRO A 103 -2.30 -11.96 -11.24
C PRO A 103 -1.65 -11.22 -10.06
N LYS A 104 -0.93 -11.94 -9.20
CA LYS A 104 -0.41 -11.41 -7.94
C LYS A 104 1.12 -11.43 -7.89
N ASN A 105 1.71 -10.35 -7.37
CA ASN A 105 3.09 -10.33 -6.88
C ASN A 105 3.25 -9.31 -5.75
N ARG A 106 4.31 -9.43 -4.96
CA ARG A 106 4.62 -8.52 -3.85
C ARG A 106 5.93 -7.75 -4.02
N ILE A 107 6.52 -7.78 -5.21
CA ILE A 107 7.86 -7.23 -5.45
C ILE A 107 7.95 -5.73 -5.12
N VAL A 108 6.86 -4.99 -5.30
CA VAL A 108 6.79 -3.56 -4.95
C VAL A 108 6.87 -3.35 -3.44
N ASP A 109 6.08 -4.10 -2.67
CA ASP A 109 6.11 -4.05 -1.21
C ASP A 109 7.47 -4.54 -0.69
N ASN A 110 7.98 -5.64 -1.23
CA ASN A 110 9.24 -6.20 -0.80
C ASN A 110 10.43 -5.29 -1.16
N LEU A 111 10.42 -4.58 -2.28
CA LEU A 111 11.42 -3.54 -2.59
C LEU A 111 11.38 -2.42 -1.54
N LEU A 112 10.17 -1.94 -1.23
CA LEU A 112 9.95 -0.88 -0.26
C LEU A 112 10.46 -1.29 1.12
N LEU A 113 10.09 -2.49 1.57
CA LEU A 113 10.53 -3.05 2.85
C LEU A 113 12.03 -3.33 2.87
N TYR A 114 12.60 -3.86 1.78
CA TYR A 114 14.02 -4.16 1.69
C TYR A 114 14.88 -2.91 1.85
N ASN A 115 14.44 -1.81 1.24
CA ASN A 115 15.10 -0.51 1.35
C ASN A 115 15.02 0.11 2.75
N TYR A 116 14.04 -0.27 3.56
CA TYR A 116 14.01 0.17 4.97
C TYR A 116 15.23 -0.31 5.75
N PHE A 117 15.94 -1.35 5.29
CA PHE A 117 17.06 -1.94 6.03
C PHE A 117 18.43 -1.62 5.44
N GLN A 118 18.49 -0.92 4.30
CA GLN A 118 19.77 -0.67 3.62
C GLN A 118 20.46 0.55 4.23
N PRO A 119 21.64 0.43 4.86
CA PRO A 119 22.34 1.57 5.47
C PRO A 119 23.08 2.44 4.45
N LYS A 120 23.28 1.93 3.23
CA LYS A 120 23.97 2.55 2.11
C LYS A 120 23.45 1.93 0.81
N PRO A 121 23.77 2.51 -0.37
CA PRO A 121 23.53 1.85 -1.65
C PRO A 121 24.10 0.42 -1.67
N THR A 122 23.43 -0.48 -2.38
CA THR A 122 23.71 -1.93 -2.35
C THR A 122 24.25 -2.43 -3.68
N GLY A 123 24.79 -3.65 -3.68
CA GLY A 123 25.40 -4.27 -4.86
C GLY A 123 26.73 -3.61 -5.23
N ASP A 124 27.09 -3.70 -6.51
CA ASP A 124 28.28 -3.06 -7.08
C ASP A 124 28.04 -1.58 -7.42
N TRP A 125 27.17 -0.91 -6.65
CA TRP A 125 26.83 0.49 -6.90
C TRP A 125 28.06 1.39 -6.78
N THR A 126 28.20 2.28 -7.75
CA THR A 126 29.22 3.32 -7.77
C THR A 126 28.60 4.67 -8.01
N ARG A 127 29.12 5.71 -7.33
CA ARG A 127 28.74 7.09 -7.59
C ARG A 127 28.92 7.41 -9.07
N SER A 128 27.86 7.91 -9.68
CA SER A 128 27.81 8.21 -11.11
C SER A 128 27.62 9.70 -11.34
N ASP A 129 28.28 10.21 -12.37
CA ASP A 129 28.03 11.56 -12.90
C ASP A 129 26.94 11.50 -13.97
N LEU A 130 26.17 12.58 -14.07
CA LEU A 130 25.14 12.71 -15.10
C LEU A 130 25.65 13.42 -16.33
N ASN A 131 24.96 13.20 -17.45
CA ASN A 131 25.15 14.00 -18.65
C ASN A 131 24.74 15.47 -18.41
N LYS A 132 25.16 16.37 -19.31
CA LYS A 132 24.92 17.82 -19.18
C LYS A 132 23.43 18.18 -19.13
N ASP A 133 22.59 17.51 -19.91
CA ASP A 133 21.14 17.76 -19.95
C ASP A 133 20.51 17.56 -18.57
N TRP A 134 20.83 16.45 -17.89
CA TRP A 134 20.34 16.20 -16.55
C TRP A 134 20.93 17.12 -15.49
N GLN A 135 22.22 17.49 -15.62
CA GLN A 135 22.83 18.48 -14.73
C GLN A 135 22.10 19.82 -14.81
N GLU A 136 21.80 20.30 -16.02
CA GLU A 136 21.06 21.54 -16.27
C GLU A 136 19.62 21.46 -15.74
N LYS A 137 18.92 20.35 -15.97
CA LYS A 137 17.57 20.13 -15.43
C LYS A 137 17.54 20.17 -13.91
N ILE A 138 18.46 19.44 -13.26
CA ILE A 138 18.55 19.44 -11.78
C ILE A 138 18.89 20.84 -11.29
N GLN A 139 19.87 21.52 -11.88
CA GLN A 139 20.22 22.88 -11.52
C GLN A 139 19.02 23.83 -11.64
N HIS A 140 18.21 23.71 -12.70
CA HIS A 140 17.01 24.52 -12.90
C HIS A 140 15.95 24.30 -11.81
N LEU A 141 15.82 23.09 -11.23
CA LEU A 141 14.91 22.82 -10.12
C LEU A 141 15.27 23.64 -8.86
N PHE A 142 16.56 23.92 -8.68
CA PHE A 142 17.14 24.55 -7.49
C PHE A 142 17.76 25.94 -7.75
N SER A 143 17.56 26.51 -8.95
CA SER A 143 18.13 27.80 -9.39
C SER A 143 17.64 29.04 -8.62
N VAL A 144 16.61 28.86 -7.77
CA VAL A 144 16.24 29.83 -6.74
C VAL A 144 16.79 29.28 -5.44
N ASN A 145 17.79 29.95 -4.85
CA ASN A 145 18.39 29.57 -3.57
C ASN A 145 17.30 29.36 -2.51
N LEU A 146 16.91 28.10 -2.32
CA LEU A 146 16.00 27.66 -1.26
C LEU A 146 16.79 27.11 -0.05
N PHE A 147 18.11 26.98 -0.19
CA PHE A 147 19.00 26.38 0.79
C PHE A 147 20.09 27.36 1.22
N GLU A 148 19.69 28.55 1.67
CA GLU A 148 20.56 29.32 2.54
C GLU A 148 20.63 28.57 3.88
N GLN A 149 21.76 27.87 4.09
CA GLN A 149 22.13 27.14 5.31
C GLN A 149 21.38 25.82 5.56
N ALA A 150 21.72 24.77 4.81
CA ALA A 150 21.46 23.41 5.28
C ALA A 150 22.29 23.15 6.55
N GLU A 151 21.64 22.87 7.68
CA GLU A 151 22.33 22.42 8.90
C GLU A 151 23.03 21.07 8.60
N GLU A 152 24.18 20.79 9.24
CA GLU A 152 24.95 19.52 9.09
C GLU A 152 24.12 18.22 9.34
N LYS A 153 22.89 18.36 9.85
CA LYS A 153 21.97 17.26 10.20
C LYS A 153 20.95 16.94 9.11
N GLU A 154 20.94 17.65 8.00
CA GLU A 154 20.00 17.40 6.91
C GLU A 154 20.64 16.65 5.73
N VAL A 155 19.79 16.02 4.93
CA VAL A 155 20.20 15.23 3.77
C VAL A 155 20.29 16.17 2.58
N GLU A 156 21.44 16.20 1.90
CA GLU A 156 21.56 16.95 0.65
C GLU A 156 20.74 16.30 -0.47
N VAL A 157 19.69 16.99 -0.91
CA VAL A 157 18.74 16.48 -1.90
C VAL A 157 19.34 16.45 -3.31
N VAL A 158 20.19 17.42 -3.66
CA VAL A 158 20.76 17.53 -5.01
C VAL A 158 21.65 16.32 -5.36
N PRO A 159 22.66 15.93 -4.55
CA PRO A 159 23.44 14.73 -4.84
C PRO A 159 22.60 13.44 -4.85
N ALA A 160 21.59 13.34 -3.98
CA ALA A 160 20.67 12.20 -3.99
C ALA A 160 19.83 12.13 -5.28
N LEU A 161 19.40 13.27 -5.83
CA LEU A 161 18.71 13.33 -7.12
C LEU A 161 19.63 12.92 -8.27
N VAL A 162 20.90 13.32 -8.22
CA VAL A 162 21.90 12.91 -9.21
C VAL A 162 21.99 11.38 -9.27
N GLN A 163 22.14 10.74 -8.10
CA GLN A 163 22.26 9.29 -8.03
C GLN A 163 20.93 8.56 -8.31
N LEU A 164 19.77 9.19 -8.04
CA LEU A 164 18.47 8.67 -8.46
C LEU A 164 18.40 8.53 -9.99
N VAL A 165 18.74 9.59 -10.73
CA VAL A 165 18.73 9.57 -12.20
C VAL A 165 19.65 8.48 -12.72
N ALA A 166 20.90 8.42 -12.24
CA ALA A 166 21.86 7.41 -12.68
C ALA A 166 21.37 5.98 -12.41
N SER A 167 20.78 5.73 -11.25
CA SER A 167 20.22 4.41 -10.90
C SER A 167 19.06 4.02 -11.82
N LEU A 168 18.19 4.98 -12.16
CA LEU A 168 17.08 4.76 -13.09
C LEU A 168 17.57 4.47 -14.52
N GLU A 169 18.60 5.18 -15.00
CA GLU A 169 19.22 4.94 -16.32
C GLU A 169 19.79 3.52 -16.42
N GLN A 170 20.37 3.02 -15.32
CA GLN A 170 20.93 1.67 -15.21
C GLN A 170 19.85 0.59 -14.97
N GLY A 171 18.59 0.96 -14.74
CA GLY A 171 17.53 0.01 -14.38
C GLY A 171 17.66 -0.56 -12.96
N ASP A 172 18.46 0.07 -12.10
CA ASP A 172 18.69 -0.35 -10.72
C ASP A 172 17.57 0.17 -9.80
N ALA A 173 16.49 -0.61 -9.72
CA ALA A 173 15.33 -0.28 -8.90
C ALA A 173 15.65 -0.17 -7.40
N VAL A 174 16.65 -0.93 -6.91
CA VAL A 174 17.01 -0.95 -5.49
C VAL A 174 17.60 0.38 -5.09
N ASN A 175 18.65 0.80 -5.80
CA ASN A 175 19.34 2.04 -5.49
C ASN A 175 18.52 3.27 -5.92
N ALA A 176 17.73 3.18 -7.00
CA ALA A 176 16.78 4.25 -7.33
C ALA A 176 15.79 4.48 -6.19
N TYR A 177 15.17 3.42 -5.62
CA TYR A 177 14.24 3.61 -4.51
C TYR A 177 14.95 3.99 -3.20
N TYR A 178 16.20 3.54 -2.98
CA TYR A 178 17.04 4.03 -1.88
C TYR A 178 17.15 5.56 -1.92
N PHE A 179 17.55 6.13 -3.07
CA PHE A 179 17.68 7.58 -3.21
C PHE A 179 16.34 8.32 -3.13
N CYS A 180 15.24 7.72 -3.61
CA CYS A 180 13.89 8.23 -3.34
C CYS A 180 13.60 8.34 -1.83
N ASN A 181 13.98 7.35 -1.02
CA ASN A 181 13.80 7.43 0.44
C ASN A 181 14.66 8.54 1.05
N ILE A 182 15.93 8.68 0.62
CA ILE A 182 16.82 9.75 1.05
C ILE A 182 16.20 11.13 0.78
N ILE A 183 15.68 11.34 -0.43
CA ILE A 183 14.95 12.57 -0.81
C ILE A 183 13.69 12.77 0.05
N ASN A 184 12.92 11.71 0.30
CA ASN A 184 11.68 11.76 1.10
C ASN A 184 11.91 12.08 2.58
N LEU A 185 13.11 11.77 3.09
CA LEU A 185 13.52 12.02 4.47
C LEU A 185 14.03 13.43 4.71
N SER A 186 14.25 14.21 3.65
CA SER A 186 14.46 15.64 3.80
C SER A 186 13.26 16.24 4.57
N THR A 187 13.60 17.00 5.60
CA THR A 187 12.67 17.77 6.42
C THR A 187 12.16 19.01 5.72
N GLU A 188 12.78 19.37 4.60
CA GLU A 188 12.45 20.52 3.80
C GLU A 188 11.09 20.35 3.10
N GLU A 189 10.38 21.46 2.97
CA GLU A 189 9.14 21.56 2.22
C GLU A 189 9.38 22.31 0.90
N THR A 190 8.80 21.82 -0.19
CA THR A 190 8.86 22.46 -1.50
C THR A 190 7.54 23.11 -1.89
N LYS A 191 7.62 24.28 -2.54
CA LYS A 191 6.48 24.98 -3.17
C LYS A 191 6.34 24.66 -4.66
N ARG A 192 7.06 23.66 -5.18
CA ARG A 192 7.13 23.34 -6.62
C ARG A 192 5.94 22.56 -7.16
N LEU A 193 4.98 22.17 -6.31
CA LEU A 193 3.83 21.41 -6.77
C LEU A 193 3.01 22.09 -7.89
N PRO A 194 2.64 23.38 -7.81
CA PRO A 194 1.87 24.03 -8.88
C PRO A 194 2.60 24.00 -10.22
N TRP A 195 3.92 24.21 -10.19
CA TRP A 195 4.77 24.10 -11.38
C TRP A 195 4.76 22.68 -11.93
N LEU A 196 4.93 21.65 -11.10
CA LEU A 196 4.92 20.26 -11.57
C LEU A 196 3.54 19.88 -12.14
N LEU A 197 2.45 20.30 -11.51
CA LEU A 197 1.10 20.06 -12.03
C LEU A 197 0.90 20.73 -13.40
N GLN A 198 1.38 21.96 -13.58
CA GLN A 198 1.35 22.65 -14.86
C GLN A 198 2.21 21.91 -15.91
N TYR A 199 3.43 21.53 -15.56
CA TYR A 199 4.34 20.75 -16.42
C TYR A 199 3.68 19.45 -16.90
N LEU A 200 2.96 18.74 -16.01
CA LEU A 200 2.28 17.49 -16.35
C LEU A 200 0.92 17.67 -17.07
N GLY A 201 0.42 18.90 -17.19
CA GLY A 201 -0.93 19.19 -17.69
C GLY A 201 -2.05 18.74 -16.74
N LEU A 202 -1.76 18.60 -15.44
CA LEU A 202 -2.70 18.13 -14.41
C LEU A 202 -3.43 19.31 -13.75
N HIS A 203 -4.46 19.84 -14.41
CA HIS A 203 -5.20 21.02 -13.93
C HIS A 203 -6.24 20.74 -12.83
N LYS A 204 -6.61 19.47 -12.62
CA LYS A 204 -7.62 19.04 -11.62
C LYS A 204 -7.19 17.74 -10.94
N PRO A 205 -6.13 17.74 -10.12
CA PRO A 205 -5.76 16.54 -9.38
C PRO A 205 -6.89 16.13 -8.43
N LEU A 206 -6.90 14.86 -8.03
CA LEU A 206 -7.64 14.41 -6.86
C LEU A 206 -7.41 15.35 -5.66
N LYS A 207 -8.33 15.34 -4.69
CA LYS A 207 -8.20 16.11 -3.44
C LYS A 207 -6.78 15.98 -2.88
N ILE A 208 -6.00 17.06 -2.89
CA ILE A 208 -4.60 17.07 -2.47
C ILE A 208 -4.51 17.10 -0.94
N ASP A 209 -3.69 16.23 -0.36
CA ASP A 209 -3.29 16.28 1.05
C ASP A 209 -2.15 17.30 1.24
N SER A 210 -2.38 18.32 2.06
CA SER A 210 -1.47 19.47 2.23
C SER A 210 -0.09 19.12 2.80
N LYS A 211 0.05 17.95 3.45
CA LYS A 211 1.34 17.50 3.99
C LYS A 211 2.17 16.82 2.90
N TRP A 212 1.54 15.96 2.10
CA TRP A 212 2.22 15.24 1.02
C TRP A 212 2.56 16.14 -0.16
N SER A 213 1.73 17.15 -0.40
CA SER A 213 1.88 18.16 -1.45
C SER A 213 3.14 19.02 -1.34
N LYS A 214 3.83 18.96 -0.21
CA LYS A 214 5.02 19.76 0.08
C LYS A 214 6.29 18.93 0.23
N LYS A 215 6.21 17.61 0.12
CA LYS A 215 7.37 16.73 0.31
C LYS A 215 8.35 16.86 -0.86
N MET A 216 9.65 16.80 -0.56
CA MET A 216 10.73 16.78 -1.56
C MET A 216 10.63 15.60 -2.54
N ALA A 217 9.88 14.55 -2.18
CA ALA A 217 9.42 13.47 -3.07
C ALA A 217 8.91 13.93 -4.44
N ILE A 218 8.36 15.14 -4.53
CA ILE A 218 7.90 15.76 -5.79
C ILE A 218 9.02 15.77 -6.84
N PHE A 219 10.29 15.90 -6.42
CA PHE A 219 11.43 15.83 -7.33
C PHE A 219 11.67 14.41 -7.84
N SER A 220 11.51 13.38 -6.99
CA SER A 220 11.55 11.98 -7.45
C SER A 220 10.48 11.70 -8.51
N TRP A 221 9.27 12.22 -8.32
CA TRP A 221 8.20 12.12 -9.31
C TRP A 221 8.54 12.86 -10.60
N TYR A 222 9.07 14.08 -10.52
CA TYR A 222 9.52 14.83 -11.70
C TYR A 222 10.53 14.05 -12.54
N VAL A 223 11.54 13.46 -11.89
CA VAL A 223 12.55 12.62 -12.58
C VAL A 223 11.88 11.46 -13.31
N LEU A 224 10.99 10.71 -12.64
CA LEU A 224 10.26 9.60 -13.28
C LEU A 224 9.45 10.06 -14.49
N PHE A 225 8.79 11.23 -14.41
CA PHE A 225 8.02 11.78 -15.53
C PHE A 225 8.89 12.21 -16.69
N GLU A 226 9.97 12.94 -16.43
CA GLU A 226 10.88 13.42 -17.47
C GLU A 226 11.57 12.24 -18.18
N MET A 227 11.92 11.18 -17.46
CA MET A 227 12.53 9.99 -18.04
C MET A 227 11.54 9.13 -18.84
N ALA A 228 10.26 9.10 -18.44
CA ALA A 228 9.22 8.30 -19.09
C ALA A 228 8.43 9.06 -20.17
N LYS A 229 8.74 10.34 -20.43
CA LYS A 229 7.87 11.27 -21.18
C LYS A 229 7.48 10.81 -22.60
N GLU A 230 8.34 10.02 -23.24
CA GLU A 230 8.11 9.47 -24.58
C GLU A 230 7.31 8.15 -24.56
N GLU A 231 7.11 7.56 -23.37
CA GLU A 231 6.37 6.32 -23.16
C GLU A 231 4.95 6.64 -22.69
N VAL A 232 4.00 6.66 -23.63
CA VAL A 232 2.62 7.15 -23.41
C VAL A 232 1.93 6.41 -22.26
N GLU A 233 1.93 5.08 -22.29
CA GLU A 233 1.25 4.24 -21.29
C GLU A 233 1.92 4.33 -19.92
N LEU A 234 3.26 4.31 -19.87
CA LEU A 234 4.01 4.43 -18.62
C LEU A 234 3.79 5.81 -17.99
N THR A 235 3.84 6.89 -18.79
CA THR A 235 3.56 8.24 -18.32
C THR A 235 2.14 8.38 -17.80
N ALA A 236 1.14 7.80 -18.48
CA ALA A 236 -0.25 7.80 -18.02
C ALA A 236 -0.38 7.08 -16.66
N LEU A 237 0.29 5.94 -16.51
CA LEU A 237 0.30 5.17 -15.26
C LEU A 237 0.98 5.95 -14.12
N LEU A 238 2.14 6.56 -14.38
CA LEU A 238 2.83 7.41 -13.41
C LEU A 238 1.96 8.60 -12.97
N LYS A 239 1.18 9.20 -13.88
CA LYS A 239 0.24 10.29 -13.55
C LYS A 239 -0.85 9.83 -12.60
N ILE A 240 -1.35 8.61 -12.77
CA ILE A 240 -2.32 8.01 -11.83
C ILE A 240 -1.69 7.81 -10.46
N LEU A 241 -0.51 7.16 -10.40
CA LEU A 241 0.18 6.90 -9.14
C LEU A 241 0.54 8.19 -8.40
N PHE A 242 0.93 9.24 -9.12
CA PHE A 242 1.20 10.56 -8.56
C PHE A 242 -0.07 11.24 -8.01
N GLN A 243 -1.20 11.15 -8.71
CA GLN A 243 -2.47 11.68 -8.19
C GLN A 243 -2.90 10.95 -6.90
N LEU A 244 -2.72 9.63 -6.85
CA LEU A 244 -3.01 8.84 -5.64
C LEU A 244 -2.05 9.20 -4.49
N TYR A 245 -0.76 9.40 -4.81
CA TYR A 245 0.26 9.88 -3.88
C TYR A 245 -0.14 11.23 -3.26
N LEU A 246 -0.47 12.23 -4.09
CA LEU A 246 -0.88 13.56 -3.64
C LEU A 246 -2.16 13.52 -2.81
N GLY A 247 -3.13 12.71 -3.22
CA GLY A 247 -4.40 12.59 -2.51
C GLY A 247 -4.38 11.68 -1.29
N LYS A 248 -3.22 11.08 -0.99
CA LYS A 248 -3.05 10.09 0.08
C LYS A 248 -4.09 8.96 -0.02
N VAL A 249 -4.36 8.54 -1.24
CA VAL A 249 -5.24 7.41 -1.55
C VAL A 249 -4.34 6.19 -1.71
N GLY A 250 -4.44 5.25 -0.77
CA GLY A 250 -3.48 4.15 -0.63
C GLY A 250 -2.25 4.54 0.17
N ALA A 251 -1.14 3.84 -0.07
CA ALA A 251 0.14 4.05 0.62
C ALA A 251 1.09 4.86 -0.28
N PRO A 252 1.35 6.16 0.00
CA PRO A 252 2.13 7.01 -0.90
C PRO A 252 3.53 6.49 -1.22
N ASN A 253 4.26 5.99 -0.21
CA ASN A 253 5.59 5.42 -0.43
C ASN A 253 5.57 4.19 -1.35
N LEU A 254 4.48 3.41 -1.30
CA LEU A 254 4.28 2.25 -2.15
C LEU A 254 3.96 2.67 -3.59
N MET A 255 3.21 3.77 -3.79
CA MET A 255 2.98 4.34 -5.13
C MET A 255 4.29 4.80 -5.78
N LEU A 256 5.18 5.43 -5.00
CA LEU A 256 6.50 5.82 -5.50
C LEU A 256 7.39 4.61 -5.80
N ALA A 257 7.41 3.60 -4.92
CA ALA A 257 8.12 2.35 -5.16
C ALA A 257 7.63 1.65 -6.44
N PHE A 258 6.31 1.68 -6.66
CA PHE A 258 5.71 1.11 -7.86
C PHE A 258 6.16 1.88 -9.11
N GLY A 259 6.16 3.22 -9.07
CA GLY A 259 6.65 4.06 -10.16
C GLY A 259 8.11 3.77 -10.53
N VAL A 260 9.00 3.64 -9.53
CA VAL A 260 10.41 3.26 -9.74
C VAL A 260 10.51 1.89 -10.41
N LEU A 261 9.81 0.88 -9.90
CA LEU A 261 9.84 -0.46 -10.47
C LEU A 261 9.29 -0.52 -11.89
N LEU A 262 8.22 0.21 -12.18
CA LEU A 262 7.66 0.31 -13.52
C LEU A 262 8.70 0.88 -14.49
N PHE A 263 9.37 1.97 -14.12
CA PHE A 263 10.41 2.56 -14.95
C PHE A 263 11.61 1.63 -15.15
N CYS A 264 12.14 1.04 -14.07
CA CYS A 264 13.29 0.15 -14.19
C CYS A 264 12.98 -1.13 -14.98
N ASN A 265 11.71 -1.56 -15.04
CA ASN A 265 11.29 -2.73 -15.80
C ASN A 265 10.64 -2.39 -17.15
N ARG A 266 10.61 -1.11 -17.57
CA ARG A 266 9.84 -0.62 -18.73
C ARG A 266 10.04 -1.41 -20.02
N GLN A 267 11.27 -1.85 -20.29
CA GLN A 267 11.60 -2.67 -21.47
C GLN A 267 10.94 -4.07 -21.46
N ARG A 268 10.58 -4.58 -20.28
CA ARG A 268 9.87 -5.86 -20.10
C ARG A 268 8.35 -5.68 -20.00
N LEU A 269 7.86 -4.45 -19.92
CA LEU A 269 6.43 -4.19 -19.79
C LEU A 269 5.78 -4.18 -21.18
N SER A 270 4.67 -4.89 -21.31
CA SER A 270 3.79 -4.76 -22.47
C SER A 270 2.41 -4.38 -21.98
N TYR A 271 1.85 -3.33 -22.56
CA TYR A 271 0.47 -2.97 -22.27
C TYR A 271 -0.47 -3.88 -23.04
N GLN A 272 -1.20 -4.69 -22.29
CA GLN A 272 -2.33 -5.45 -22.79
C GLN A 272 -3.56 -4.98 -22.02
N LYS A 273 -4.50 -4.39 -22.76
CA LYS A 273 -5.74 -3.89 -22.18
C LYS A 273 -6.48 -5.03 -21.49
N THR A 274 -6.68 -4.89 -20.18
CA THR A 274 -7.44 -5.85 -19.40
C THR A 274 -8.90 -5.42 -19.39
N LEU A 275 -9.79 -6.25 -19.96
CA LEU A 275 -11.22 -5.96 -19.91
C LEU A 275 -11.74 -6.14 -18.49
N ILE A 276 -12.19 -5.05 -17.87
CA ILE A 276 -12.88 -5.10 -16.58
C ILE A 276 -14.33 -5.49 -16.83
N PRO A 277 -14.80 -6.65 -16.32
CA PRO A 277 -16.15 -7.14 -16.61
C PRO A 277 -17.20 -6.10 -16.21
N SER A 278 -18.27 -6.03 -16.97
CA SER A 278 -19.52 -5.38 -16.60
C SER A 278 -20.12 -6.02 -15.34
N LEU A 279 -21.12 -5.36 -14.74
CA LEU A 279 -21.74 -5.91 -13.54
C LEU A 279 -22.51 -7.20 -13.85
N GLU A 280 -23.04 -7.33 -15.06
CA GLU A 280 -23.87 -8.44 -15.52
C GLU A 280 -23.05 -9.72 -15.73
N GLU A 281 -21.79 -9.57 -16.13
CA GLU A 281 -20.82 -10.67 -16.30
C GLU A 281 -20.33 -11.23 -14.96
N ILE A 282 -20.52 -10.51 -13.85
CA ILE A 282 -20.15 -11.00 -12.52
C ILE A 282 -21.27 -11.89 -11.97
N PRO A 283 -20.98 -13.13 -11.54
CA PRO A 283 -21.99 -14.05 -11.02
C PRO A 283 -22.90 -13.42 -9.96
N LEU A 284 -24.21 -13.66 -10.08
CA LEU A 284 -25.20 -13.08 -9.15
C LEU A 284 -24.90 -13.44 -7.69
N ALA A 285 -24.48 -14.68 -7.43
CA ALA A 285 -24.13 -15.14 -6.09
C ALA A 285 -23.01 -14.28 -5.46
N PHE A 286 -22.03 -13.85 -6.25
CA PHE A 286 -20.94 -12.99 -5.78
C PHE A 286 -21.41 -11.56 -5.53
N ARG A 287 -22.27 -11.01 -6.41
CA ARG A 287 -22.87 -9.69 -6.23
C ARG A 287 -23.75 -9.62 -4.98
N ALA A 288 -24.47 -10.70 -4.68
CA ALA A 288 -25.32 -10.79 -3.50
C ALA A 288 -24.54 -10.73 -2.18
N LEU A 289 -23.31 -11.26 -2.14
CA LEU A 289 -22.44 -11.19 -0.96
C LEU A 289 -22.03 -9.75 -0.62
N TYR A 290 -21.74 -8.93 -1.63
CA TYR A 290 -21.44 -7.51 -1.43
C TYR A 290 -22.63 -6.73 -0.89
N ASP A 291 -23.83 -7.02 -1.40
CA ASP A 291 -25.04 -6.30 -1.02
C ASP A 291 -25.49 -6.62 0.38
N ASN A 292 -25.35 -7.89 0.76
CA ASN A 292 -25.69 -8.39 2.07
C ASN A 292 -27.08 -7.92 2.54
N LYS A 293 -28.12 -8.24 1.75
CA LYS A 293 -29.49 -7.74 1.92
C LYS A 293 -30.28 -8.42 3.06
N GLY A 294 -29.60 -9.10 3.98
CA GLY A 294 -30.24 -9.72 5.15
C GLY A 294 -31.05 -8.70 5.95
N THR A 295 -32.22 -9.12 6.41
CA THR A 295 -33.17 -8.25 7.09
C THR A 295 -32.77 -8.04 8.55
N ASP A 296 -32.34 -9.10 9.22
CA ASP A 296 -31.74 -9.05 10.54
C ASP A 296 -30.20 -9.09 10.49
N ILE A 297 -29.57 -8.75 11.61
CA ILE A 297 -28.10 -8.69 11.68
C ILE A 297 -27.43 -10.06 11.62
N LEU A 298 -28.08 -11.12 12.12
CA LEU A 298 -27.53 -12.47 12.10
C LEU A 298 -27.49 -13.01 10.67
N GLU A 299 -28.55 -12.78 9.89
CA GLU A 299 -28.57 -13.04 8.45
C GLU A 299 -27.45 -12.30 7.72
N ARG A 300 -27.17 -11.05 8.12
CA ARG A 300 -26.10 -10.26 7.50
C ARG A 300 -24.70 -10.71 7.90
N ARG A 301 -24.54 -11.45 9.00
CA ARG A 301 -23.24 -11.92 9.47
C ARG A 301 -22.89 -13.28 8.85
N GLN A 302 -22.74 -13.31 7.53
CA GLN A 302 -22.61 -14.56 6.78
C GLN A 302 -21.25 -15.27 6.97
N PHE A 303 -20.16 -14.52 7.17
CA PHE A 303 -18.82 -15.09 7.28
C PHE A 303 -18.13 -14.81 8.61
N SER A 304 -17.41 -15.80 9.12
CA SER A 304 -16.40 -15.56 10.16
C SER A 304 -15.19 -14.85 9.57
N ILE A 305 -14.55 -13.97 10.34
CA ILE A 305 -13.24 -13.43 9.98
C ILE A 305 -12.27 -14.61 9.78
N PRO A 306 -11.61 -14.72 8.61
CA PRO A 306 -10.70 -15.83 8.35
C PRO A 306 -9.49 -15.82 9.27
N ASP A 307 -8.99 -17.00 9.66
CA ASP A 307 -7.82 -17.11 10.54
C ASP A 307 -6.57 -16.43 9.98
N TYR A 308 -6.40 -16.43 8.64
CA TYR A 308 -5.29 -15.75 7.98
C TYR A 308 -5.39 -14.21 8.08
N ALA A 309 -6.57 -13.66 8.37
CA ALA A 309 -6.79 -12.23 8.56
C ALA A 309 -6.32 -11.74 9.93
N ILE A 310 -6.22 -12.62 10.91
CA ILE A 310 -5.77 -12.28 12.26
C ILE A 310 -4.24 -12.33 12.29
N ASP A 311 -3.60 -11.15 12.23
CA ASP A 311 -2.15 -11.03 12.13
C ASP A 311 -1.57 -9.91 13.02
N LYS A 312 -0.28 -9.63 12.88
CA LYS A 312 0.42 -8.59 13.65
C LYS A 312 -0.17 -7.18 13.53
N HIS A 313 -1.01 -6.91 12.53
CA HIS A 313 -1.63 -5.62 12.30
C HIS A 313 -3.01 -5.51 12.97
N THR A 314 -3.66 -6.63 13.28
CA THR A 314 -4.96 -6.63 13.96
C THR A 314 -4.82 -6.76 15.47
N ASP A 315 -5.81 -6.27 16.20
CA ASP A 315 -5.80 -6.25 17.66
C ASP A 315 -5.87 -7.67 18.23
N ARG A 316 -6.62 -8.57 17.55
CA ARG A 316 -6.66 -10.00 17.89
C ARG A 316 -5.31 -10.70 17.70
N GLY A 317 -4.43 -10.20 16.83
CA GLY A 317 -3.08 -10.76 16.68
C GLY A 317 -1.99 -10.13 17.56
N LYS A 318 -2.22 -8.94 18.12
CA LYS A 318 -1.23 -8.23 18.96
C LYS A 318 -1.21 -8.67 20.42
N LYS A 319 -2.30 -9.22 20.96
CA LYS A 319 -2.46 -9.53 22.40
C LYS A 319 -1.97 -8.37 23.28
N THR A 320 -2.60 -7.19 23.16
CA THR A 320 -2.16 -5.99 23.89
C THR A 320 -2.54 -6.10 25.38
N LYS A 321 -1.77 -5.46 26.28
CA LYS A 321 -2.04 -5.43 27.73
C LYS A 321 -3.40 -4.81 28.10
N TYR A 322 -4.01 -4.08 27.17
CA TYR A 322 -5.33 -3.44 27.31
C TYR A 322 -6.48 -4.27 26.71
N ALA A 323 -6.22 -5.53 26.33
CA ALA A 323 -7.15 -6.34 25.55
C ALA A 323 -7.81 -7.49 26.36
N PRO A 324 -8.53 -7.22 27.47
CA PRO A 324 -9.57 -8.13 27.93
C PRO A 324 -10.97 -7.58 27.62
N HIS A 325 -11.25 -7.19 26.37
CA HIS A 325 -12.53 -6.51 26.05
C HIS A 325 -13.22 -6.90 24.74
N ASN A 326 -12.84 -8.00 24.07
CA ASN A 326 -13.47 -8.37 22.79
C ASN A 326 -15.01 -8.39 22.87
N ILE A 327 -15.59 -9.00 23.90
CA ILE A 327 -17.05 -9.14 24.01
C ILE A 327 -17.70 -7.87 24.61
N ALA A 328 -17.06 -7.23 25.60
CA ALA A 328 -17.58 -5.99 26.19
C ALA A 328 -17.65 -4.84 25.16
N ASP A 329 -16.63 -4.72 24.30
CA ASP A 329 -16.61 -3.76 23.19
C ASP A 329 -17.72 -4.05 22.19
N LEU A 330 -17.96 -5.33 21.86
CA LEU A 330 -19.10 -5.73 21.03
C LEU A 330 -20.42 -5.25 21.63
N HIS A 331 -20.68 -5.50 22.91
CA HIS A 331 -21.91 -5.08 23.56
C HIS A 331 -22.06 -3.55 23.59
N THR A 332 -20.97 -2.83 23.87
CA THR A 332 -20.94 -1.37 23.89
C THR A 332 -21.27 -0.78 22.52
N GLU A 333 -20.64 -1.29 21.46
CA GLU A 333 -20.87 -0.82 20.09
C GLU A 333 -22.23 -1.25 19.54
N ALA A 334 -22.71 -2.44 19.92
CA ALA A 334 -24.06 -2.88 19.62
C ALA A 334 -25.12 -1.98 20.26
N GLN A 335 -24.92 -1.59 21.52
CA GLN A 335 -25.83 -0.68 22.23
C GLN A 335 -25.94 0.68 21.53
N LYS A 336 -24.82 1.24 21.05
CA LYS A 336 -24.82 2.49 20.26
C LYS A 336 -25.69 2.37 18.99
N LYS A 337 -25.77 1.18 18.41
CA LYS A 337 -26.58 0.86 17.23
C LYS A 337 -27.98 0.31 17.56
N ARG A 338 -28.36 0.26 18.85
CA ARG A 338 -29.62 -0.32 19.35
C ARG A 338 -29.81 -1.79 18.97
N ILE A 339 -28.72 -2.55 18.94
CA ILE A 339 -28.71 -3.99 18.65
C ILE A 339 -28.45 -4.75 19.95
N SER A 340 -29.29 -5.73 20.26
CA SER A 340 -29.05 -6.61 21.41
C SER A 340 -28.19 -7.80 21.01
N THR A 341 -27.00 -7.90 21.60
CA THR A 341 -26.04 -8.98 21.37
C THR A 341 -25.99 -10.00 22.51
N TYR A 342 -26.68 -9.75 23.63
CA TYR A 342 -26.66 -10.64 24.81
C TYR A 342 -27.27 -12.03 24.58
N LYS A 343 -28.11 -12.16 23.55
CA LYS A 343 -28.72 -13.45 23.15
C LYS A 343 -27.99 -14.15 22.00
N TRP A 344 -26.88 -13.57 21.53
CA TRP A 344 -26.10 -14.20 20.46
C TRP A 344 -25.40 -15.45 20.98
N THR A 345 -25.29 -16.47 20.13
CA THR A 345 -24.55 -17.69 20.45
C THR A 345 -23.05 -17.39 20.52
N ALA A 346 -22.29 -18.27 21.19
CA ALA A 346 -20.83 -18.16 21.23
C ALA A 346 -20.21 -18.17 19.82
N GLU A 347 -20.74 -18.98 18.91
CA GLU A 347 -20.32 -19.06 17.51
C GLU A 347 -20.50 -17.73 16.77
N GLU A 348 -21.65 -17.07 16.99
CA GLU A 348 -21.96 -15.79 16.36
C GLU A 348 -21.05 -14.66 16.84
N ILE A 349 -20.75 -14.65 18.14
CA ILE A 349 -19.78 -13.74 18.74
C ILE A 349 -18.38 -14.04 18.16
N ALA A 350 -18.01 -15.31 18.04
CA ALA A 350 -16.70 -15.74 17.57
C ALA A 350 -16.39 -15.32 16.13
N LYS A 351 -17.41 -15.11 15.27
CA LYS A 351 -17.25 -14.60 13.89
C LYS A 351 -16.37 -13.35 13.81
N SER A 352 -16.38 -12.49 14.83
CA SER A 352 -15.53 -11.28 14.86
C SER A 352 -14.84 -10.99 16.20
N HIS A 353 -15.29 -11.61 17.29
CA HIS A 353 -14.84 -11.31 18.65
C HIS A 353 -14.39 -12.57 19.38
N GLY A 354 -13.97 -13.59 18.61
CA GLY A 354 -13.34 -14.78 19.15
C GLY A 354 -11.99 -14.50 19.81
N ASP A 355 -11.31 -15.58 20.17
CA ASP A 355 -10.06 -15.53 20.93
C ASP A 355 -8.94 -14.79 20.20
N TYR A 356 -8.00 -14.27 20.99
CA TYR A 356 -6.73 -13.78 20.47
C TYR A 356 -5.97 -14.92 19.85
N LYS A 357 -5.28 -14.65 18.74
CA LYS A 357 -4.42 -15.64 18.11
C LYS A 357 -3.16 -15.82 18.94
N PRO A 358 -2.86 -17.03 19.47
CA PRO A 358 -1.61 -17.27 20.16
C PRO A 358 -0.48 -17.29 19.13
N PHE A 359 0.59 -16.55 19.43
CA PHE A 359 1.83 -16.58 18.69
C PHE A 359 2.97 -16.88 19.66
N ALA A 360 3.94 -17.66 19.21
CA ALA A 360 5.18 -17.83 19.95
C ALA A 360 5.98 -16.52 19.95
N ASP A 361 6.79 -16.29 20.98
CA ASP A 361 7.65 -15.09 21.03
C ASP A 361 8.72 -15.10 19.95
N PHE A 362 9.11 -16.30 19.50
CA PHE A 362 10.04 -16.55 18.40
C PHE A 362 9.63 -17.82 17.66
N VAL A 363 10.22 -18.05 16.49
CA VAL A 363 9.97 -19.28 15.72
C VAL A 363 10.47 -20.47 16.54
N GLN A 364 9.53 -21.27 17.05
CA GLN A 364 9.79 -22.54 17.72
C GLN A 364 9.36 -23.69 16.80
N SER A 365 9.92 -24.89 16.98
CA SER A 365 9.57 -26.04 16.13
C SER A 365 8.05 -26.23 16.08
N GLY A 366 7.47 -26.12 14.88
CA GLY A 366 6.03 -26.25 14.64
C GLY A 366 5.15 -25.06 15.03
N GLN A 367 5.66 -24.01 15.70
CA GLN A 367 4.88 -22.83 16.10
C GLN A 367 5.37 -21.54 15.41
N HIS A 368 4.43 -20.72 14.97
CA HIS A 368 4.74 -19.43 14.35
C HIS A 368 4.89 -18.33 15.39
N SER A 369 5.98 -17.55 15.25
CA SER A 369 6.01 -16.17 15.73
C SER A 369 5.07 -15.27 14.92
N ARG A 370 4.83 -14.04 15.38
CA ARG A 370 3.95 -13.09 14.66
C ARG A 370 4.50 -12.76 13.28
N MET A 371 5.80 -12.50 13.16
CA MET A 371 6.40 -12.20 11.87
C MET A 371 6.46 -13.43 10.96
N SER A 372 6.82 -14.61 11.48
CA SER A 372 6.83 -15.81 10.65
C SER A 372 5.43 -16.21 10.18
N HIS A 373 4.41 -16.01 11.01
CA HIS A 373 3.02 -16.17 10.58
C HIS A 373 2.65 -15.17 9.49
N PHE A 374 3.06 -13.91 9.63
CA PHE A 374 2.82 -12.91 8.59
C PHE A 374 3.41 -13.33 7.25
N PHE A 375 4.65 -13.83 7.20
CA PHE A 375 5.25 -14.26 5.92
C PHE A 375 4.64 -15.55 5.37
N LYS A 376 4.36 -16.54 6.22
CA LYS A 376 3.84 -17.84 5.79
C LYS A 376 2.36 -17.81 5.42
N GLU A 377 1.56 -17.07 6.17
CA GLU A 377 0.11 -17.01 6.01
C GLU A 377 -0.33 -15.65 5.53
N GLY A 378 0.04 -14.59 6.23
CA GLY A 378 -0.42 -13.24 5.93
C GLY A 378 -0.11 -12.81 4.50
N ALA A 379 1.13 -13.01 4.05
CA ALA A 379 1.68 -12.59 2.76
C ALA A 379 1.53 -13.62 1.64
N LEU A 380 0.88 -14.76 1.90
CA LEU A 380 0.76 -15.83 0.91
C LEU A 380 -0.10 -15.35 -0.28
N LEU A 381 0.45 -15.50 -1.47
CA LEU A 381 -0.17 -15.15 -2.74
C LEU A 381 -0.84 -16.38 -3.37
N LYS A 382 -1.93 -16.16 -4.11
CA LYS A 382 -2.43 -17.11 -5.11
C LYS A 382 -2.41 -16.44 -6.49
N ASN A 383 -2.46 -17.23 -7.56
CA ASN A 383 -2.40 -16.73 -8.93
C ASN A 383 -1.11 -15.94 -9.25
N ILE A 384 0.05 -16.49 -8.87
CA ILE A 384 1.35 -15.95 -9.25
C ILE A 384 1.64 -16.39 -10.70
N PRO A 385 1.81 -15.45 -11.66
CA PRO A 385 2.16 -15.80 -13.03
C PRO A 385 3.45 -16.64 -13.08
N SER A 386 3.51 -17.59 -14.01
CA SER A 386 4.68 -18.47 -14.17
C SER A 386 5.99 -17.70 -14.36
N ASN A 387 5.94 -16.59 -15.11
CA ASN A 387 7.08 -15.70 -15.36
C ASN A 387 7.50 -14.86 -14.14
N TRP A 388 6.77 -14.91 -13.03
CA TRP A 388 7.12 -14.23 -11.77
C TRP A 388 7.43 -15.20 -10.63
N GLN A 389 7.25 -16.51 -10.84
CA GLN A 389 7.53 -17.50 -9.80
C GLN A 389 9.04 -17.55 -9.53
N GLY A 390 9.43 -17.18 -8.30
CA GLY A 390 10.83 -17.16 -7.86
C GLY A 390 11.60 -15.88 -8.22
N GLU A 391 10.98 -14.89 -8.89
CA GLU A 391 11.63 -13.65 -9.33
C GLU A 391 11.62 -12.51 -8.29
N ASP A 392 11.29 -12.76 -7.01
CA ASP A 392 11.36 -11.71 -5.98
C ASP A 392 12.72 -11.76 -5.26
N PRO A 393 13.71 -10.92 -5.65
CA PRO A 393 15.04 -10.94 -5.04
C PRO A 393 15.04 -10.39 -3.61
N TYR A 394 13.98 -9.69 -3.20
CA TYR A 394 13.92 -8.94 -1.96
C TYR A 394 13.35 -9.77 -0.80
N VAL A 395 12.40 -10.67 -1.10
CA VAL A 395 11.57 -11.37 -0.11
C VAL A 395 12.40 -12.07 0.98
N LYS A 396 13.46 -12.80 0.62
CA LYS A 396 14.32 -13.52 1.58
C LYS A 396 15.10 -12.56 2.48
N GLY A 397 15.54 -11.43 1.93
CA GLY A 397 16.23 -10.40 2.68
C GLY A 397 15.28 -9.76 3.69
N VAL A 398 14.10 -9.34 3.24
CA VAL A 398 13.04 -8.77 4.08
C VAL A 398 12.67 -9.73 5.21
N GLU A 399 12.36 -10.98 4.90
CA GLU A 399 12.00 -11.99 5.90
C GLU A 399 13.10 -12.13 6.97
N ARG A 400 14.36 -12.26 6.54
CA ARG A 400 15.50 -12.37 7.45
C ARG A 400 15.62 -11.16 8.38
N TYR A 401 15.51 -9.94 7.85
CA TYR A 401 15.61 -8.72 8.66
C TYR A 401 14.48 -8.62 9.67
N PHE A 402 13.25 -8.85 9.23
CA PHE A 402 12.09 -8.79 10.11
C PHE A 402 12.14 -9.84 11.24
N LEU A 403 12.52 -11.08 10.93
CA LEU A 403 12.69 -12.11 11.95
C LEU A 403 13.85 -11.78 12.91
N SER A 404 14.92 -11.14 12.42
CA SER A 404 16.02 -10.69 13.28
C SER A 404 15.59 -9.56 14.23
N LEU A 405 14.75 -8.64 13.75
CA LEU A 405 14.19 -7.55 14.56
C LEU A 405 13.22 -8.10 15.60
N GLU A 406 12.33 -9.01 15.22
CA GLU A 406 11.42 -9.65 16.18
C GLU A 406 12.21 -10.36 17.28
N LYS A 407 13.25 -11.13 16.92
CA LYS A 407 14.11 -11.82 17.88
C LYS A 407 14.84 -10.86 18.84
N LYS A 408 15.27 -9.69 18.34
CA LYS A 408 16.10 -8.74 19.11
C LYS A 408 15.29 -7.71 19.90
N TYR A 409 14.16 -7.27 19.36
CA TYR A 409 13.42 -6.10 19.83
C TYR A 409 11.90 -6.31 19.93
N ASP A 410 11.42 -7.55 19.82
CA ASP A 410 10.00 -7.91 19.72
C ASP A 410 9.33 -7.45 18.40
N TYR A 411 8.18 -8.02 18.07
CA TYR A 411 7.47 -7.76 16.81
C TYR A 411 7.02 -6.29 16.65
N LYS A 412 6.93 -5.53 17.75
CA LYS A 412 6.55 -4.10 17.71
C LYS A 412 7.60 -3.23 17.01
N ALA A 413 8.86 -3.65 17.08
CA ALA A 413 9.97 -3.02 16.37
C ALA A 413 9.93 -3.30 14.86
N CYS A 414 9.11 -4.25 14.41
CA CYS A 414 8.88 -4.56 12.99
C CYS A 414 7.88 -3.59 12.32
N SER A 415 7.89 -2.31 12.71
CA SER A 415 7.11 -1.27 12.06
C SER A 415 8.03 -0.41 11.18
N GLY A 416 7.55 -0.03 9.99
CA GLY A 416 8.33 0.81 9.08
C GLY A 416 8.81 2.09 9.75
N PHE A 417 7.97 2.72 10.58
CA PHE A 417 8.35 3.92 11.33
C PHE A 417 9.53 3.69 12.27
N PHE A 418 9.49 2.65 13.11
CA PHE A 418 10.60 2.34 14.02
C PHE A 418 11.89 2.09 13.24
N ILE A 419 11.81 1.35 12.14
CA ILE A 419 12.96 1.06 11.29
C ILE A 419 13.52 2.36 10.70
N PHE A 420 12.66 3.22 10.14
CA PHE A 420 13.04 4.52 9.60
C PHE A 420 13.73 5.42 10.63
N GLU A 421 13.20 5.50 11.85
CA GLU A 421 13.82 6.28 12.93
C GLU A 421 15.22 5.77 13.28
N LYS A 422 15.45 4.45 13.22
CA LYS A 422 16.76 3.85 13.47
C LYS A 422 17.73 4.04 12.30
N MET A 423 17.24 4.04 11.07
CA MET A 423 18.08 4.17 9.87
C MET A 423 18.44 5.61 9.52
N ARG A 424 17.57 6.59 9.85
CA ARG A 424 17.79 7.99 9.49
C ARG A 424 19.16 8.54 9.91
N PRO A 425 19.64 8.36 11.16
CA PRO A 425 20.97 8.83 11.55
C PRO A 425 22.10 8.17 10.75
N ILE A 426 21.95 6.89 10.40
CA ILE A 426 22.93 6.14 9.62
C ILE A 426 23.01 6.73 8.22
N TRP A 427 21.88 6.99 7.56
CA TRP A 427 21.88 7.62 6.24
C TRP A 427 22.51 9.01 6.22
N ILE A 428 22.24 9.83 7.25
CA ILE A 428 22.86 11.15 7.37
C ILE A 428 24.39 11.03 7.51
N GLN A 429 24.89 10.03 8.25
CA GLN A 429 26.33 9.78 8.37
C GLN A 429 26.96 9.27 7.07
N GLN A 430 26.23 8.46 6.31
CA GLN A 430 26.70 7.85 5.07
C GLN A 430 26.58 8.75 3.84
N GLN A 431 26.05 9.98 3.97
CA GLN A 431 25.79 10.83 2.80
C GLN A 431 27.04 11.21 2.00
N HIS A 432 28.22 11.15 2.60
CA HIS A 432 29.51 11.32 1.93
C HIS A 432 29.75 10.29 0.80
N LEU A 433 29.02 9.17 0.77
CA LEU A 433 29.16 8.15 -0.28
C LEU A 433 28.55 8.59 -1.63
N TRP A 434 27.57 9.50 -1.61
CA TRP A 434 26.84 9.94 -2.81
C TRP A 434 26.92 11.45 -3.07
N LYS A 435 27.56 12.20 -2.16
CA LYS A 435 28.21 13.46 -2.50
C LYS A 435 29.40 13.18 -3.39
#